data_AF-A0A2E2AF88-F1
#
_entry.id   AF-A0A2E2AF88-F1
#
_cell.length_a   1.000
_cell.length_b   1.000
_cell.length_c   1.000
_cell.angle_alpha   90.00
_cell.angle_beta   90.00
_cell.angle_gamma   90.00
#
_symmetry.space_group_name_H-M   'P 1'
#
loop_
_entity.id
_entity.type
_entity.pdbx_description
1 polymer ?
#
loop_
_entity_poly.entity_id
_entity_poly.type
_entity_poly.pdbx_seq_one_letter_code
_entity_poly.pdbx_strand_id
1 'polypeptide(L)'
;MPTLKSLLFNQFAAEGLSALVEEMQSSYTTKKGRRFNHNNITYEISRPALKGNTIEFEISSKIPEDEIKTPKAMESYFDQMKKTLSKSKNKPKSIERENIVWDFKKETEKKRDYVKLLYSYPLDDLFDNKVVAQRHEQVMSGQADLAMPDSSSAFTMAGRVVLGVVRETIQRLGKDSLTELMEVNKKVKASLKG
;
A
#
# COMPACT_ATOMS: atom_id res chain seq x y z
N MET A 1 13.51 -6.95 -20.01
CA MET A 1 12.26 -6.53 -20.66
C MET A 1 11.09 -7.05 -19.85
N PRO A 2 9.99 -6.29 -19.70
CA PRO A 2 8.78 -6.79 -19.05
C PRO A 2 8.13 -7.91 -19.88
N THR A 3 7.69 -8.98 -19.22
CA THR A 3 6.92 -10.08 -19.82
C THR A 3 5.43 -9.75 -19.81
N LEU A 4 4.64 -10.42 -20.65
CA LEU A 4 3.17 -10.27 -20.64
C LEU A 4 2.59 -10.52 -19.23
N LYS A 5 3.02 -11.59 -18.54
CA LYS A 5 2.65 -11.88 -17.15
C LYS A 5 2.91 -10.67 -16.24
N SER A 6 4.11 -10.10 -16.32
CA SER A 6 4.50 -8.98 -15.46
C SER A 6 3.70 -7.70 -15.71
N LEU A 7 3.34 -7.43 -16.97
CA LEU A 7 2.52 -6.28 -17.34
C LEU A 7 1.10 -6.42 -16.81
N LEU A 8 0.52 -7.61 -16.99
CA LEU A 8 -0.83 -7.92 -16.51
C LEU A 8 -0.89 -7.85 -14.98
N PHE A 9 0.05 -8.49 -14.29
CA PHE A 9 0.06 -8.48 -12.83
C PHE A 9 0.22 -7.06 -12.30
N ASN A 10 1.06 -6.23 -12.92
CA ASN A 10 1.21 -4.82 -12.53
C ASN A 10 -0.07 -4.01 -12.76
N GLN A 11 -0.80 -4.25 -13.85
CA GLN A 11 -2.10 -3.62 -14.10
C GLN A 11 -3.10 -3.97 -12.99
N PHE A 12 -3.26 -5.27 -12.69
CA PHE A 12 -4.22 -5.73 -11.69
C PHE A 12 -3.83 -5.35 -10.26
N ALA A 13 -2.53 -5.26 -9.97
CA ALA A 13 -2.05 -4.63 -8.75
C ALA A 13 -2.43 -3.14 -8.67
N ALA A 14 -2.38 -2.41 -9.79
CA ALA A 14 -2.75 -1.00 -9.82
C ALA A 14 -4.25 -0.81 -9.58
N GLU A 15 -5.09 -1.70 -10.10
CA GLU A 15 -6.52 -1.75 -9.80
C GLU A 15 -6.78 -2.04 -8.32
N GLY A 16 -6.11 -3.06 -7.75
CA GLY A 16 -6.26 -3.43 -6.34
C GLY A 16 -5.85 -2.30 -5.38
N LEU A 17 -4.72 -1.65 -5.64
CA LEU A 17 -4.30 -0.48 -4.86
C LEU A 17 -5.17 0.75 -5.08
N SER A 18 -5.84 0.89 -6.22
CA SER A 18 -6.76 2.00 -6.45
C SER A 18 -8.08 1.79 -5.71
N ALA A 19 -8.61 0.58 -5.71
CA ALA A 19 -9.75 0.19 -4.88
C ALA A 19 -9.47 0.44 -3.39
N LEU A 20 -8.27 0.11 -2.90
CA LEU A 20 -7.87 0.43 -1.53
C LEU A 20 -7.87 1.94 -1.26
N VAL A 21 -7.34 2.75 -2.17
CA VAL A 21 -7.34 4.21 -2.01
C VAL A 21 -8.76 4.76 -1.94
N GLU A 22 -9.65 4.28 -2.80
CA GLU A 22 -11.07 4.67 -2.81
C GLU A 22 -11.77 4.28 -1.50
N GLU A 23 -11.51 3.07 -1.01
CA GLU A 23 -12.01 2.60 0.29
C GLU A 23 -11.55 3.53 1.43
N MET A 24 -10.26 3.87 1.48
CA MET A 24 -9.70 4.73 2.53
C MET A 24 -10.18 6.18 2.40
N GLN A 25 -10.33 6.71 1.20
CA GLN A 25 -10.85 8.05 0.95
C GLN A 25 -12.34 8.17 1.25
N SER A 26 -13.09 7.08 1.12
CA SER A 26 -14.49 7.00 1.53
C SER A 26 -14.65 6.85 3.05
N SER A 27 -13.72 6.15 3.70
CA SER A 27 -13.76 5.89 5.15
C SER A 27 -13.18 7.03 6.00
N TYR A 28 -12.33 7.88 5.40
CA TYR A 28 -11.58 8.93 6.10
C TYR A 28 -11.59 10.26 5.34
N THR A 29 -10.92 11.28 5.88
CA THR A 29 -10.90 12.60 5.25
C THR A 29 -10.05 12.58 3.98
N THR A 30 -10.70 12.65 2.82
CA THR A 30 -10.04 12.67 1.51
C THR A 30 -9.05 13.84 1.38
N LYS A 31 -7.89 13.58 0.74
CA LYS A 31 -6.88 14.58 0.37
C LYS A 31 -6.54 14.45 -1.12
N LYS A 32 -5.93 15.49 -1.70
CA LYS A 32 -5.54 15.52 -3.13
C LYS A 32 -4.66 14.31 -3.49
N GLY A 33 -4.96 13.64 -4.60
CA GLY A 33 -4.19 12.51 -5.11
C GLY A 33 -4.54 11.22 -4.38
N ARG A 34 -3.56 10.34 -4.16
CA ARG A 34 -3.75 9.03 -3.51
C ARG A 34 -3.59 9.12 -1.98
N ARG A 35 -4.15 10.18 -1.39
CA ARG A 35 -3.96 10.55 0.02
C ARG A 35 -5.26 10.64 0.77
N PHE A 36 -5.21 10.36 2.05
CA PHE A 36 -6.29 10.57 3.01
C PHE A 36 -5.72 10.95 4.36
N ASN A 37 -6.56 11.49 5.26
CA ASN A 37 -6.17 11.90 6.59
C ASN A 37 -7.00 11.19 7.64
N HIS A 38 -6.32 10.65 8.64
CA HIS A 38 -6.93 10.01 9.81
C HIS A 38 -6.13 10.38 11.07
N ASN A 39 -6.80 10.80 12.14
CA ASN A 39 -6.19 11.18 13.42
C ASN A 39 -5.03 12.20 13.28
N ASN A 40 -5.25 13.23 12.47
CA ASN A 40 -4.29 14.28 12.14
C ASN A 40 -2.99 13.80 11.46
N ILE A 41 -2.98 12.57 10.91
CA ILE A 41 -1.88 12.04 10.10
C ILE A 41 -2.37 11.89 8.67
N THR A 42 -1.57 12.35 7.72
CA THR A 42 -1.84 12.14 6.29
C THR A 42 -1.12 10.89 5.83
N TYR A 43 -1.86 9.99 5.21
CA TYR A 43 -1.38 8.74 4.65
C TYR A 43 -1.41 8.80 3.12
N GLU A 44 -0.50 8.08 2.48
CA GLU A 44 -0.44 7.94 1.03
C GLU A 44 -0.14 6.51 0.63
N ILE A 45 -0.79 6.04 -0.43
CA ILE A 45 -0.52 4.75 -1.07
C ILE A 45 -0.09 5.03 -2.50
N SER A 46 1.13 4.63 -2.87
CA SER A 46 1.65 4.87 -4.22
C SER A 46 0.92 4.03 -5.28
N ARG A 47 1.24 4.28 -6.55
CA ARG A 47 0.96 3.31 -7.61
C ARG A 47 1.99 2.18 -7.52
N PRO A 48 1.65 0.95 -7.95
CA PRO A 48 2.63 -0.11 -8.04
C PRO A 48 3.60 0.16 -9.18
N ALA A 49 4.82 -0.37 -9.03
CA ALA A 49 5.85 -0.37 -10.05
C ALA A 49 6.41 -1.77 -10.21
N LEU A 50 6.68 -2.16 -11.46
CA LEU A 50 7.34 -3.41 -11.78
C LEU A 50 8.87 -3.22 -11.69
N LYS A 51 9.53 -3.99 -10.83
CA LYS A 51 10.99 -4.04 -10.70
C LYS A 51 11.47 -5.47 -10.91
N GLY A 52 11.93 -5.77 -12.13
CA GLY A 52 12.29 -7.14 -12.48
C GLY A 52 11.06 -8.06 -12.42
N ASN A 53 11.07 -9.05 -11.52
CA ASN A 53 9.96 -9.98 -11.29
C ASN A 53 9.20 -9.70 -9.99
N THR A 54 9.23 -8.45 -9.50
CA THR A 54 8.50 -8.03 -8.30
C THR A 54 7.60 -6.84 -8.58
N ILE A 55 6.45 -6.82 -7.91
CA ILE A 55 5.63 -5.62 -7.77
C ILE A 55 6.06 -4.91 -6.50
N GLU A 56 6.43 -3.65 -6.65
CA GLU A 56 6.77 -2.76 -5.55
C GLU A 56 5.72 -1.67 -5.40
N PHE A 57 5.39 -1.31 -4.17
CA PHE A 57 4.59 -0.13 -3.86
C PHE A 57 4.96 0.43 -2.50
N GLU A 58 4.59 1.69 -2.28
CA GLU A 58 4.95 2.44 -1.09
C GLU A 58 3.69 2.82 -0.32
N ILE A 59 3.76 2.71 1.00
CA ILE A 59 2.80 3.32 1.92
C ILE A 59 3.58 4.30 2.78
N SER A 60 3.09 5.53 2.89
CA SER A 60 3.72 6.54 3.73
C SER A 60 2.74 7.21 4.67
N SER A 61 3.27 7.75 5.76
CA SER A 61 2.54 8.59 6.69
C SER A 61 3.35 9.82 7.08
N LYS A 62 2.72 10.99 7.08
CA LYS A 62 3.33 12.23 7.56
C LYS A 62 3.62 12.13 9.06
N ILE A 63 4.81 12.51 9.50
CA ILE A 63 5.10 12.69 10.92
C ILE A 63 4.22 13.84 11.47
N PRO A 64 3.55 13.67 12.63
CA PRO A 64 2.67 14.68 13.21
C PRO A 64 3.48 15.82 13.85
N GLU A 65 4.08 16.67 13.03
CA GLU A 65 4.90 17.82 13.42
C GLU A 65 4.18 18.83 14.35
N ASP A 66 2.84 18.90 14.28
CA ASP A 66 2.03 19.74 15.17
C ASP A 66 2.15 19.28 16.64
N GLU A 67 2.37 17.98 16.85
CA GLU A 67 2.49 17.33 18.15
C GLU A 67 3.95 17.08 18.54
N ILE A 68 4.80 16.77 17.56
CA ILE A 68 6.21 16.41 17.75
C ILE A 68 7.09 17.52 17.17
N LYS A 69 7.49 18.48 18.02
CA LYS A 69 8.15 19.72 17.57
C LYS A 69 9.68 19.69 17.58
N THR A 70 10.30 18.79 18.36
CA THR A 70 11.76 18.77 18.49
C THR A 70 12.38 17.74 17.53
N PRO A 71 13.52 18.05 16.89
CA PRO A 71 14.21 17.09 16.02
C PRO A 71 14.51 15.75 16.70
N LYS A 72 14.90 15.80 17.98
CA LYS A 72 15.16 14.59 18.80
C LYS A 72 13.90 13.74 19.01
N ALA A 73 12.74 14.37 19.19
CA ALA A 73 11.48 13.63 19.33
C ALA A 73 11.01 13.07 17.99
N MET A 74 11.25 13.76 16.86
CA MET A 74 10.97 13.23 15.52
C MET A 74 11.86 12.03 15.17
N GLU A 75 13.14 12.07 15.57
CA GLU A 75 14.06 10.94 15.42
C GLU A 75 13.62 9.75 16.28
N SER A 76 13.32 9.98 17.57
CA SER A 76 12.79 8.95 18.47
C SER A 76 11.46 8.35 17.96
N TYR A 77 10.58 9.18 17.39
CA TYR A 77 9.36 8.72 16.72
C TYR A 77 9.68 7.76 15.59
N PHE A 78 10.54 8.18 14.66
CA PHE A 78 10.93 7.35 13.52
C PHE A 78 11.60 6.04 13.95
N ASP A 79 12.48 6.07 14.94
CA ASP A 79 13.17 4.88 15.43
C ASP A 79 12.21 3.88 16.07
N GLN A 80 11.23 4.36 16.85
CA GLN A 80 10.18 3.53 17.42
C GLN A 80 9.27 2.92 16.33
N MET A 81 8.90 3.71 15.33
CA MET A 81 8.16 3.25 14.16
C MET A 81 8.93 2.13 13.44
N LYS A 82 10.20 2.39 13.10
CA LYS A 82 11.09 1.46 12.40
C LYS A 82 11.31 0.17 13.20
N LYS A 83 11.52 0.27 14.52
CA LYS A 83 11.69 -0.89 15.41
C LYS A 83 10.45 -1.77 15.46
N THR A 84 9.27 -1.18 15.42
CA THR A 84 8.00 -1.91 15.50
C THR A 84 7.65 -2.53 14.14
N LEU A 85 7.71 -1.75 13.07
CA LEU A 85 7.38 -2.18 11.71
C LEU A 85 8.41 -3.16 11.11
N SER A 86 9.66 -3.16 11.58
CA SER A 86 10.64 -4.18 11.15
C SER A 86 10.34 -5.59 11.68
N LYS A 87 9.44 -5.71 12.66
CA LYS A 87 8.98 -6.96 13.27
C LYS A 87 7.56 -7.34 12.83
N SER A 88 6.97 -6.59 11.91
CA SER A 88 5.62 -6.89 11.42
C SER A 88 5.56 -8.21 10.67
N LYS A 89 4.36 -8.80 10.63
CA LYS A 89 4.09 -9.98 9.81
C LYS A 89 4.30 -9.67 8.32
N ASN A 90 3.81 -8.51 7.88
CA ASN A 90 4.05 -7.98 6.55
C ASN A 90 5.22 -7.00 6.61
N LYS A 91 6.44 -7.54 6.66
CA LYS A 91 7.65 -6.74 6.79
C LYS A 91 7.92 -5.91 5.52
N PRO A 92 8.07 -4.58 5.61
CA PRO A 92 8.54 -3.77 4.49
C PRO A 92 9.94 -4.17 4.06
N LYS A 93 10.22 -4.10 2.75
CA LYS A 93 11.56 -4.24 2.17
C LYS A 93 12.49 -3.13 2.66
N SER A 94 12.00 -1.90 2.73
CA SER A 94 12.71 -0.78 3.35
C SER A 94 11.78 0.12 4.15
N ILE A 95 12.35 0.78 5.16
CA ILE A 95 11.69 1.77 6.01
C ILE A 95 12.59 2.99 6.02
N GLU A 96 12.12 4.07 5.40
CA GLU A 96 12.90 5.27 5.16
C GLU A 96 12.20 6.49 5.74
N ARG A 97 13.00 7.48 6.13
CA ARG A 97 12.51 8.82 6.45
C ARG A 97 12.71 9.67 5.22
N GLU A 98 11.62 10.08 4.56
CA GLU A 98 11.69 10.98 3.43
C GLU A 98 11.47 12.41 3.92
N ASN A 99 12.43 13.30 3.66
CA ASN A 99 12.28 14.73 3.91
C ASN A 99 11.91 15.39 2.58
N ILE A 100 10.64 15.74 2.43
CA ILE A 100 10.19 16.47 1.23
C ILE A 100 10.38 17.96 1.51
N VAL A 101 11.39 18.56 0.89
CA VAL A 101 11.55 20.02 0.79
C VAL A 101 10.88 20.46 -0.51
N TRP A 102 9.74 21.17 -0.43
CA TRP A 102 9.12 21.76 -1.62
C TRP A 102 8.51 23.12 -1.29
N ASP A 103 9.05 24.19 -1.89
CA ASP A 103 8.35 25.46 -2.02
C ASP A 103 8.72 26.14 -3.36
N PHE A 104 7.85 26.05 -4.36
CA PHE A 104 8.00 26.74 -5.66
C PHE A 104 7.38 28.14 -5.66
N LYS A 105 6.82 28.61 -4.54
CA LYS A 105 6.07 29.89 -4.52
C LYS A 105 6.34 30.81 -3.32
N LYS A 106 7.04 30.37 -2.27
CA LYS A 106 7.44 31.24 -1.17
C LYS A 106 8.85 30.90 -0.71
N GLU A 107 9.62 31.90 -0.31
CA GLU A 107 10.93 31.79 0.34
C GLU A 107 10.85 31.14 1.73
N THR A 108 10.16 30.00 1.87
CA THR A 108 10.04 29.25 3.12
C THR A 108 10.25 27.77 2.89
N GLU A 109 11.38 27.25 3.37
CA GLU A 109 11.69 25.82 3.35
C GLU A 109 10.71 25.06 4.28
N LYS A 110 9.64 24.49 3.74
CA LYS A 110 8.76 23.57 4.50
C LYS A 110 9.29 22.15 4.40
N LYS A 111 10.17 21.79 5.32
CA LYS A 111 10.58 20.39 5.57
C LYS A 111 9.37 19.62 6.07
N ARG A 112 9.02 18.54 5.38
CA ARG A 112 7.99 17.60 5.85
C ARG A 112 8.61 16.23 5.96
N ASP A 113 8.62 15.69 7.18
CA ASP A 113 9.13 14.35 7.40
C ASP A 113 8.01 13.33 7.24
N TYR A 114 8.30 12.30 6.44
CA TYR A 114 7.42 11.16 6.20
C TYR A 114 8.12 9.88 6.64
N VAL A 115 7.35 8.99 7.25
CA VAL A 115 7.72 7.57 7.36
C VAL A 115 7.27 6.90 6.08
N LYS A 116 8.19 6.28 5.34
CA LYS A 116 7.93 5.63 4.07
C LYS A 116 8.29 4.16 4.15
N LEU A 117 7.34 3.31 3.77
CA LEU A 117 7.46 1.86 3.78
C LEU A 117 7.43 1.36 2.33
N LEU A 118 8.49 0.73 1.87
CA LEU A 118 8.55 0.07 0.57
C LEU A 118 8.18 -1.40 0.75
N TYR A 119 7.18 -1.87 0.02
CA TYR A 119 6.82 -3.28 -0.07
C TYR A 119 7.22 -3.83 -1.43
N SER A 120 7.64 -5.10 -1.46
CA SER A 120 8.11 -5.77 -2.68
C SER A 120 7.67 -7.22 -2.65
N TYR A 121 6.86 -7.61 -3.63
CA TYR A 121 6.30 -8.95 -3.74
C TYR A 121 6.68 -9.59 -5.06
N PRO A 122 7.38 -10.74 -5.06
CA PRO A 122 7.55 -11.57 -6.25
C PRO A 122 6.21 -11.91 -6.90
N LEU A 123 6.16 -11.93 -8.25
CA LEU A 123 4.91 -12.21 -8.96
C LEU A 123 4.30 -13.56 -8.57
N ASP A 124 5.14 -14.56 -8.28
CA ASP A 124 4.69 -15.91 -7.93
C ASP A 124 4.08 -15.99 -6.52
N ASP A 125 4.32 -15.00 -5.68
CA ASP A 125 3.76 -14.91 -4.33
C ASP A 125 2.38 -14.20 -4.32
N LEU A 126 1.95 -13.65 -5.47
CA LEU A 126 0.70 -12.89 -5.59
C LEU A 126 -0.54 -13.77 -5.85
N PHE A 127 -0.35 -15.07 -6.05
CA PHE A 127 -1.43 -16.02 -6.22
C PHE A 127 -1.03 -17.40 -5.68
N ASP A 128 -2.02 -18.17 -5.25
CA ASP A 128 -1.84 -19.57 -4.84
C ASP A 128 -2.59 -20.47 -5.83
N ASN A 129 -1.91 -21.50 -6.34
CA ASN A 129 -2.48 -22.39 -7.35
C ASN A 129 -3.73 -23.15 -6.86
N LYS A 130 -3.80 -23.50 -5.57
CA LYS A 130 -4.97 -24.17 -4.99
C LYS A 130 -6.14 -23.20 -4.89
N VAL A 131 -5.89 -21.95 -4.48
CA VAL A 131 -6.92 -20.90 -4.44
C VAL A 131 -7.45 -20.62 -5.85
N VAL A 132 -6.57 -20.52 -6.84
CA VAL A 132 -6.95 -20.32 -8.24
C VAL A 132 -7.78 -21.50 -8.76
N ALA A 133 -7.38 -22.74 -8.47
CA ALA A 133 -8.12 -23.93 -8.92
C ALA A 133 -9.53 -23.98 -8.31
N GLN A 134 -9.65 -23.78 -6.99
CA GLN A 134 -10.95 -23.77 -6.30
C GLN A 134 -11.87 -22.68 -6.84
N ARG A 135 -11.34 -21.47 -7.04
CA ARG A 135 -12.10 -20.34 -7.56
C ARG A 135 -12.52 -20.53 -9.01
N HIS A 136 -11.66 -21.15 -9.81
CA HIS A 136 -11.98 -21.53 -11.18
C HIS A 136 -13.15 -22.52 -11.22
N GLU A 137 -13.14 -23.56 -10.38
CA GLU A 137 -14.26 -24.52 -10.29
C GLU A 137 -15.58 -23.83 -9.89
N GLN A 138 -15.54 -22.92 -8.92
CA GLN A 138 -16.71 -22.14 -8.50
C GLN A 138 -17.31 -21.34 -9.67
N VAL A 139 -16.47 -20.59 -10.39
CA VAL A 139 -16.90 -19.80 -11.56
C VAL A 139 -17.46 -20.70 -12.66
N MET A 140 -16.81 -21.83 -12.93
CA MET A 140 -17.28 -22.80 -13.94
C MET A 140 -18.61 -23.47 -13.56
N SER A 141 -18.91 -23.56 -12.26
CA SER A 141 -20.21 -24.05 -11.75
C SER A 141 -21.33 -23.01 -11.79
N GLY A 142 -21.08 -21.81 -12.34
CA GLY A 142 -22.07 -20.74 -12.47
C GLY A 142 -22.20 -19.83 -11.25
N GLN A 143 -21.30 -19.94 -10.27
CA GLN A 143 -21.26 -18.99 -9.16
C GLN A 143 -20.63 -17.67 -9.61
N ALA A 144 -21.30 -16.56 -9.30
CA ALA A 144 -20.79 -15.23 -9.61
C ALA A 144 -19.59 -14.90 -8.73
N ASP A 145 -18.55 -14.37 -9.35
CA ASP A 145 -17.35 -13.89 -8.67
C ASP A 145 -17.17 -12.40 -8.95
N LEU A 146 -17.49 -11.58 -7.94
CA LEU A 146 -17.51 -10.12 -8.02
C LEU A 146 -16.12 -9.49 -8.19
N ALA A 147 -15.05 -10.26 -7.93
CA ALA A 147 -13.69 -9.76 -8.11
C ALA A 147 -13.11 -10.09 -9.47
N MET A 148 -13.87 -10.80 -10.31
CA MET A 148 -13.46 -11.09 -11.68
C MET A 148 -13.34 -9.79 -12.47
N PRO A 149 -12.25 -9.61 -13.21
CA PRO A 149 -12.11 -8.47 -14.09
C PRO A 149 -13.20 -8.48 -15.15
N ASP A 150 -13.88 -7.35 -15.36
CA ASP A 150 -14.73 -7.09 -16.53
C ASP A 150 -13.86 -6.87 -17.78
N SER A 151 -13.05 -7.88 -18.15
CA SER A 151 -12.35 -7.88 -19.44
C SER A 151 -12.94 -8.99 -20.30
N SER A 152 -13.71 -8.57 -21.31
CA SER A 152 -14.44 -9.44 -22.22
C SER A 152 -13.60 -9.92 -23.43
N SER A 153 -12.34 -9.49 -23.56
CA SER A 153 -11.72 -9.47 -24.91
C SER A 153 -10.31 -10.05 -25.08
N ALA A 154 -9.69 -10.72 -24.09
CA ALA A 154 -8.35 -11.29 -24.33
C ALA A 154 -7.88 -12.47 -23.46
N PHE A 155 -8.65 -12.94 -22.47
CA PHE A 155 -8.14 -13.92 -21.50
C PHE A 155 -9.05 -15.15 -21.35
N THR A 156 -8.45 -16.32 -21.17
CA THR A 156 -9.17 -17.53 -20.75
C THR A 156 -9.81 -17.32 -19.38
N MET A 157 -10.84 -18.11 -19.04
CA MET A 157 -11.48 -18.01 -17.72
C MET A 157 -10.47 -18.18 -16.57
N ALA A 158 -9.58 -19.17 -16.69
CA ALA A 158 -8.47 -19.37 -15.75
C ALA A 158 -7.54 -18.15 -15.65
N GLY A 159 -7.22 -17.51 -16.78
CA GLY A 159 -6.45 -16.27 -16.78
C GLY A 159 -7.16 -15.14 -16.03
N ARG A 160 -8.46 -14.96 -16.23
CA ARG A 160 -9.27 -13.97 -15.50
C ARG A 160 -9.29 -14.25 -13.99
N VAL A 161 -9.41 -15.51 -13.58
CA VAL A 161 -9.36 -15.92 -12.17
C VAL A 161 -8.04 -15.56 -11.53
N VAL A 162 -6.91 -15.88 -12.18
CA VAL A 162 -5.57 -15.53 -11.67
C VAL A 162 -5.44 -14.02 -11.47
N LEU A 163 -5.86 -13.22 -12.45
CA LEU A 163 -5.75 -11.76 -12.39
C LEU A 163 -6.65 -11.16 -11.29
N GLY A 164 -7.85 -11.71 -11.09
CA GLY A 164 -8.72 -11.37 -9.97
C GLY A 164 -8.07 -11.67 -8.60
N VAL A 165 -7.46 -12.85 -8.46
CA VAL A 165 -6.73 -13.24 -7.24
C VAL A 165 -5.54 -12.30 -6.97
N VAL A 166 -4.79 -11.92 -8.00
CA VAL A 166 -3.67 -10.96 -7.87
C VAL A 166 -4.16 -9.59 -7.39
N ARG A 167 -5.25 -9.07 -7.99
CA ARG A 167 -5.87 -7.80 -7.61
C ARG A 167 -6.26 -7.79 -6.13
N GLU A 168 -7.01 -8.79 -5.69
CA GLU A 168 -7.45 -8.91 -4.29
C GLU A 168 -6.27 -9.10 -3.34
N THR A 169 -5.29 -9.91 -3.71
CA THR A 169 -4.10 -10.17 -2.89
C THR A 169 -3.34 -8.88 -2.63
N ILE A 170 -3.11 -8.07 -3.66
CA ILE A 170 -2.46 -6.77 -3.53
C ILE A 170 -3.29 -5.81 -2.69
N GLN A 171 -4.60 -5.73 -2.92
CA GLN A 171 -5.50 -4.87 -2.13
C GLN A 171 -5.43 -5.25 -0.63
N ARG A 172 -5.50 -6.54 -0.32
CA ARG A 172 -5.41 -7.06 1.05
C ARG A 172 -4.06 -6.78 1.68
N LEU A 173 -2.96 -7.07 0.98
CA LEU A 173 -1.60 -6.79 1.48
C LEU A 173 -1.40 -5.30 1.77
N GLY A 174 -1.91 -4.42 0.89
CA GLY A 174 -1.90 -2.98 1.11
C GLY A 174 -2.73 -2.57 2.33
N LYS A 175 -3.94 -3.13 2.49
CA LYS A 175 -4.84 -2.84 3.62
C LYS A 175 -4.26 -3.29 4.95
N ASP A 176 -3.74 -4.51 5.02
CA ASP A 176 -3.11 -5.07 6.22
C ASP A 176 -1.93 -4.19 6.65
N SER A 177 -1.06 -3.84 5.68
CA SER A 177 0.12 -3.00 5.89
C SER A 177 -0.23 -1.59 6.35
N LEU A 178 -1.26 -0.99 5.75
CA LEU A 178 -1.74 0.34 6.13
C LEU A 178 -2.35 0.34 7.53
N THR A 179 -3.20 -0.65 7.83
CA THR A 179 -3.85 -0.78 9.14
C THR A 179 -2.80 -0.92 10.23
N GLU A 180 -1.77 -1.73 9.99
CA GLU A 180 -0.65 -1.86 10.90
C GLU A 180 0.12 -0.54 11.07
N LEU A 181 0.43 0.17 9.98
CA LEU A 181 1.06 1.49 10.07
C LEU A 181 0.24 2.48 10.90
N MET A 182 -1.09 2.51 10.74
CA MET A 182 -1.99 3.36 11.50
C MET A 182 -1.97 3.02 13.00
N GLU A 183 -1.99 1.74 13.34
CA GLU A 183 -1.92 1.27 14.73
C GLU A 183 -0.55 1.55 15.37
N VAL A 184 0.55 1.37 14.63
CA VAL A 184 1.89 1.73 15.12
C VAL A 184 2.00 3.24 15.34
N ASN A 185 1.53 4.06 14.38
CA ASN A 185 1.47 5.52 14.56
C ASN A 185 0.71 5.89 15.82
N LYS A 186 -0.47 5.29 16.06
CA LYS A 186 -1.27 5.53 17.26
C LYS A 186 -0.50 5.20 18.54
N LYS A 187 0.18 4.05 18.59
CA LYS A 187 0.97 3.59 19.76
C LYS A 187 2.18 4.49 20.02
N VAL A 188 2.97 4.82 18.99
CA VAL A 188 4.17 5.66 19.11
C VAL A 188 3.79 7.11 19.47
N LYS A 189 2.68 7.64 18.93
CA LYS A 189 2.17 8.95 19.37
C LYS A 189 1.78 8.95 20.85
N ALA A 190 1.17 7.88 21.34
CA ALA A 190 0.80 7.77 22.75
C ALA A 190 2.02 7.66 23.67
N SER A 191 3.07 6.92 23.27
CA SER A 191 4.28 6.76 24.08
C SER A 191 5.12 8.04 24.21
N LEU A 192 5.01 8.97 23.26
CA LEU A 192 5.73 10.25 23.31
C LEU A 192 4.99 11.37 24.07
N LYS A 193 3.72 11.14 24.46
CA LYS A 193 2.93 12.09 25.27
C LYS A 193 3.04 11.84 26.77
N GLY A 194 3.59 10.70 27.18
CA GLY A 194 3.92 10.37 28.57
C GLY A 194 5.39 10.62 28.85
#